data_AF-A0A5C6DUJ2-F1
#
_entry.id   AF-A0A5C6DUJ2-F1
#
_cell.length_a   1.000
_cell.length_b   1.000
_cell.length_c   1.000
_cell.angle_alpha   90.00
_cell.angle_beta   90.00
_cell.angle_gamma   90.00
#
_symmetry.space_group_name_H-M   'P 1'
#
loop_
_entity.id
_entity.type
_entity.pdbx_description
1 polymer ?
#
loop_
_entity_poly.entity_id
_entity_poly.type
_entity_poly.pdbx_seq_one_letter_code
_entity_poly.pdbx_strand_id
1 'polypeptide(L)'
;MKFWKCVVPLVAMIVAGSSASADVFTYLGDTGGASNLNVVANWSTGGSPATGLPVSGDTANVNVDATWPNTSAALGLIVGGDLIFDGGITVTAATDVVGTTPDSVTFNNVTVNVGDDIFTGGAGGNFIFNDGSVTNVDDDFQANGGGTITINGGTHLNGIAPQGTAQFGAQNASTMNVNGGTITTGIFGVGDTGLMTIGGSAVLSGGGDTTTLAGTIDVSDAWTGSWTIDGLVGTAWRSEVIGGGWLLDGNIVDETIFDSGFLVTNSGQTLSLAPSAVPEPGSLAVLGLCGVGMIVRRRRQK
;
A
#
# COMPACT_ATOMS: atom_id res chain seq x y z
N MET A 1 -51.18 42.64 -3.32
CA MET A 1 -50.26 41.75 -2.59
C MET A 1 -49.41 41.00 -3.61
N LYS A 2 -48.09 41.18 -3.55
CA LYS A 2 -47.09 40.58 -4.46
C LYS A 2 -46.21 39.63 -3.65
N PHE A 3 -46.16 38.35 -4.01
CA PHE A 3 -45.10 37.39 -3.67
C PHE A 3 -45.08 36.34 -4.81
N TRP A 4 -44.21 36.52 -5.81
CA TRP A 4 -42.86 35.92 -5.95
C TRP A 4 -42.89 34.40 -6.12
N LYS A 5 -42.96 33.95 -7.38
CA LYS A 5 -42.49 32.62 -7.81
C LYS A 5 -40.98 32.72 -7.97
N CYS A 6 -40.24 31.94 -7.18
CA CYS A 6 -38.82 31.73 -7.38
C CYS A 6 -38.65 30.86 -8.63
N VAL A 7 -38.14 31.44 -9.72
CA VAL A 7 -37.67 30.70 -10.90
C VAL A 7 -36.15 30.66 -10.77
N VAL A 8 -35.60 29.49 -10.51
CA VAL A 8 -34.15 29.26 -10.58
C VAL A 8 -33.80 29.02 -12.05
N PRO A 9 -32.84 29.76 -12.64
CA PRO A 9 -32.37 29.47 -13.98
C PRO A 9 -31.47 28.22 -13.94
N LEU A 10 -31.90 27.19 -14.65
CA LEU A 10 -31.08 26.03 -15.00
C LEU A 10 -29.99 26.51 -15.96
N VAL A 11 -28.75 26.64 -15.47
CA VAL A 11 -27.57 26.81 -16.32
C VAL A 11 -27.21 25.44 -16.87
N ALA A 12 -27.65 25.16 -18.09
CA ALA A 12 -27.13 24.06 -18.89
C ALA A 12 -25.75 24.47 -19.44
N MET A 13 -24.67 23.94 -18.86
CA MET A 13 -23.36 24.01 -19.50
C MET A 13 -23.24 22.84 -20.47
N ILE A 14 -23.34 23.17 -21.76
CA ILE A 14 -23.05 22.28 -22.88
C ILE A 14 -21.54 22.06 -22.91
N VAL A 15 -21.08 20.85 -22.58
CA VAL A 15 -19.77 20.35 -23.04
C VAL A 15 -20.05 19.42 -24.20
N ALA A 16 -19.93 19.96 -25.40
CA ALA A 16 -19.88 19.17 -26.63
C ALA A 16 -18.42 18.75 -26.85
N GLY A 17 -18.16 17.44 -26.96
CA GLY A 17 -16.88 16.96 -27.48
C GLY A 17 -16.34 15.67 -26.86
N SER A 18 -16.99 14.54 -27.16
CA SER A 18 -16.39 13.26 -27.57
C SER A 18 -17.28 12.10 -27.15
N SER A 19 -17.54 11.21 -28.10
CA SER A 19 -18.33 10.00 -27.93
C SER A 19 -17.56 8.98 -27.09
N ALA A 20 -17.78 9.00 -25.79
CA ALA A 20 -17.59 7.86 -24.90
C ALA A 20 -18.83 7.79 -24.00
N SER A 21 -19.47 6.63 -23.95
CA SER A 21 -20.67 6.36 -23.17
C SER A 21 -20.44 6.69 -21.69
N ALA A 22 -21.09 7.74 -21.21
CA ALA A 22 -21.20 8.03 -19.79
C ALA A 22 -22.31 7.14 -19.21
N ASP A 23 -21.94 5.95 -18.73
CA ASP A 23 -22.79 5.17 -17.85
C ASP A 23 -22.47 5.56 -16.40
N VAL A 24 -23.25 6.53 -15.92
CA VAL A 24 -23.28 6.94 -14.51
C VAL A 24 -24.20 5.96 -13.78
N PHE A 25 -23.67 5.06 -12.97
CA PHE A 25 -24.49 4.28 -12.04
C PHE A 25 -24.44 4.86 -10.63
N THR A 26 -25.62 5.26 -10.15
CA THR A 26 -25.87 5.77 -8.81
C THR A 26 -26.53 4.66 -7.98
N TYR A 27 -25.89 4.27 -6.87
CA TYR A 27 -26.43 3.78 -5.59
C TYR A 27 -27.70 2.90 -5.52
N LEU A 28 -27.63 1.79 -4.76
CA LEU A 28 -28.70 1.20 -3.91
C LEU A 28 -28.01 0.34 -2.82
N GLY A 29 -28.28 0.37 -1.51
CA GLY A 29 -29.26 1.05 -0.69
C GLY A 29 -28.89 0.84 0.79
N ASP A 30 -29.12 1.87 1.60
CA ASP A 30 -28.98 1.89 3.05
C ASP A 30 -30.38 1.76 3.66
N THR A 31 -30.57 0.81 4.58
CA THR A 31 -31.71 0.84 5.52
C THR A 31 -31.28 1.21 6.94
N GLY A 32 -30.05 1.67 7.15
CA GLY A 32 -29.59 2.27 8.40
C GLY A 32 -28.09 2.60 8.46
N GLY A 33 -27.70 3.78 8.00
CA GLY A 33 -26.44 4.46 8.27
C GLY A 33 -25.20 3.97 7.50
N ALA A 34 -25.05 4.33 6.22
CA ALA A 34 -23.73 4.55 5.56
C ALA A 34 -23.89 5.12 4.14
N SER A 35 -23.19 6.21 3.82
CA SER A 35 -23.00 6.68 2.45
C SER A 35 -21.71 6.09 1.88
N ASN A 36 -21.83 4.97 1.16
CA ASN A 36 -20.73 4.31 0.47
C ASN A 36 -20.43 4.94 -0.90
N LEU A 37 -19.17 4.83 -1.26
CA LEU A 37 -18.45 5.17 -2.49
C LEU A 37 -19.28 5.39 -3.77
N ASN A 38 -19.10 6.57 -4.38
CA ASN A 38 -19.51 6.86 -5.76
C ASN A 38 -18.27 6.71 -6.68
N VAL A 39 -17.75 5.49 -6.79
CA VAL A 39 -16.76 5.16 -7.82
C VAL A 39 -17.55 4.89 -9.10
N VAL A 40 -17.35 5.76 -10.08
CA VAL A 40 -17.83 5.53 -11.46
C VAL A 40 -16.89 4.46 -12.06
N ALA A 41 -17.10 3.22 -11.65
CA ALA A 41 -16.45 2.05 -12.25
C ALA A 41 -17.39 1.45 -13.29
N ASN A 42 -16.88 1.28 -14.51
CA ASN A 42 -17.55 0.47 -15.53
C ASN A 42 -17.23 -1.01 -15.26
N TRP A 43 -18.18 -1.77 -14.71
CA TRP A 43 -18.05 -3.21 -14.47
C TRP A 43 -18.26 -4.02 -15.76
N SER A 44 -17.42 -5.02 -16.00
CA SER A 44 -17.35 -5.67 -17.32
C SER A 44 -18.39 -6.77 -17.63
N THR A 45 -19.12 -7.37 -16.68
CA THR A 45 -20.24 -8.29 -16.99
C THR A 45 -21.19 -8.63 -15.81
N GLY A 46 -22.51 -8.71 -16.07
CA GLY A 46 -23.36 -9.84 -15.62
C GLY A 46 -23.85 -9.99 -14.17
N GLY A 47 -23.54 -9.10 -13.23
CA GLY A 47 -24.00 -9.20 -11.84
C GLY A 47 -25.53 -9.34 -11.68
N SER A 48 -25.98 -10.17 -10.72
CA SER A 48 -27.40 -10.40 -10.43
C SER A 48 -28.14 -9.07 -10.22
N PRO A 49 -29.21 -8.78 -10.98
CA PRO A 49 -29.94 -7.52 -10.91
C PRO A 49 -30.67 -7.26 -9.57
N ALA A 50 -30.53 -8.15 -8.59
CA ALA A 50 -31.23 -8.07 -7.31
C ALA A 50 -30.52 -7.21 -6.24
N THR A 51 -29.19 -7.00 -6.33
CA THR A 51 -28.43 -6.26 -5.30
C THR A 51 -27.56 -5.12 -5.80
N GLY A 52 -27.22 -5.08 -7.10
CA GLY A 52 -26.41 -3.98 -7.67
C GLY A 52 -24.98 -3.87 -7.12
N LEU A 53 -24.53 -4.86 -6.35
CA LEU A 53 -23.16 -4.96 -5.84
C LEU A 53 -22.33 -5.85 -6.78
N PRO A 54 -21.04 -5.54 -6.99
CA PRO A 54 -20.13 -6.45 -7.67
C PRO A 54 -20.07 -7.79 -6.92
N VAL A 55 -19.90 -8.86 -7.67
CA VAL A 55 -19.65 -10.20 -7.14
C VAL A 55 -18.24 -10.65 -7.50
N SER A 56 -17.69 -11.61 -6.74
CA SER A 56 -16.36 -12.14 -6.99
C SER A 56 -16.18 -12.57 -8.45
N GLY A 57 -15.11 -12.11 -9.07
CA GLY A 57 -14.81 -12.27 -10.50
C GLY A 57 -15.27 -11.13 -11.41
N ASP A 58 -16.07 -10.17 -10.92
CA ASP A 58 -16.35 -8.94 -11.67
C ASP A 58 -15.12 -8.01 -11.67
N THR A 59 -14.83 -7.33 -12.78
CA THR A 59 -13.71 -6.36 -12.86
C THR A 59 -14.21 -4.94 -13.11
N ALA A 60 -13.64 -3.98 -12.39
CA ALA A 60 -13.88 -2.55 -12.54
C ALA A 60 -12.57 -1.77 -12.75
N ASN A 61 -12.58 -0.84 -13.70
CA ASN A 61 -11.50 0.13 -13.87
C ASN A 61 -11.91 1.50 -13.32
N VAL A 62 -11.03 2.09 -12.52
CA VAL A 62 -11.16 3.44 -11.96
C VAL A 62 -10.02 4.29 -12.48
N ASN A 63 -10.35 5.34 -13.22
CA ASN A 63 -9.40 6.25 -13.86
C ASN A 63 -9.68 7.71 -13.54
N VAL A 64 -10.37 7.95 -12.43
CA VAL A 64 -10.63 9.28 -11.86
C VAL A 64 -10.22 9.28 -10.40
N ASP A 65 -9.83 10.45 -9.89
CA ASP A 65 -9.48 10.60 -8.48
C ASP A 65 -10.63 10.11 -7.59
N ALA A 66 -10.28 9.36 -6.55
CA ALA A 66 -11.23 8.79 -5.60
C ALA A 66 -10.96 9.33 -4.21
N THR A 67 -12.01 9.77 -3.51
CA THR A 67 -11.92 10.19 -2.10
C THR A 67 -12.98 9.48 -1.28
N TRP A 68 -12.56 8.75 -0.24
CA TRP A 68 -13.46 8.23 0.78
C TRP A 68 -13.49 9.18 1.97
N PRO A 69 -14.60 9.89 2.18
CA PRO A 69 -14.73 10.76 3.34
C PRO A 69 -14.80 9.93 4.61
N ASN A 70 -14.28 10.49 5.71
CA ASN A 70 -14.35 9.92 7.05
C ASN A 70 -15.81 9.66 7.43
N THR A 71 -16.24 8.41 7.34
CA THR A 71 -17.46 7.94 7.99
C THR A 71 -17.01 7.11 9.18
N SER A 72 -17.59 7.38 10.35
CA SER A 72 -17.26 6.77 11.65
C SER A 72 -17.46 5.24 11.75
N ALA A 73 -17.54 4.53 10.62
CA ALA A 73 -17.57 3.09 10.56
C ALA A 73 -16.15 2.59 10.25
N ALA A 74 -15.66 1.69 11.11
CA ALA A 74 -14.35 1.04 11.08
C ALA A 74 -14.12 0.11 9.87
N LEU A 75 -14.73 0.41 8.72
CA LEU A 75 -14.65 -0.40 7.52
C LEU A 75 -14.40 0.54 6.35
N GLY A 76 -13.14 0.57 5.93
CA GLY A 76 -12.66 1.20 4.70
C GLY A 76 -13.31 0.62 3.45
N LEU A 77 -12.79 1.01 2.28
CA LEU A 77 -13.15 0.45 0.97
C LEU A 77 -13.25 -1.09 1.04
N ILE A 78 -14.47 -1.64 1.04
CA ILE A 78 -14.72 -3.07 0.87
C ILE A 78 -14.95 -3.33 -0.61
N VAL A 79 -14.13 -4.22 -1.18
CA VAL A 79 -14.24 -4.61 -2.59
C VAL A 79 -14.78 -6.04 -2.67
N GLY A 80 -15.87 -6.22 -3.42
CA GLY A 80 -16.49 -7.54 -3.68
C GLY A 80 -16.26 -8.03 -5.12
N GLY A 81 -15.15 -7.61 -5.73
CA GLY A 81 -14.72 -7.94 -7.10
C GLY A 81 -13.31 -7.40 -7.35
N ASP A 82 -12.75 -7.60 -8.54
CA ASP A 82 -11.45 -7.06 -8.91
C ASP A 82 -11.55 -5.56 -9.24
N LEU A 83 -10.79 -4.73 -8.55
CA LEU A 83 -10.77 -3.28 -8.75
C LEU A 83 -9.39 -2.83 -9.21
N ILE A 84 -9.32 -2.15 -10.35
CA ILE A 84 -8.08 -1.66 -10.94
C ILE A 84 -8.12 -0.13 -10.96
N PHE A 85 -7.24 0.50 -10.20
CA PHE A 85 -6.95 1.93 -10.27
C PHE A 85 -5.78 2.16 -11.22
N ASP A 86 -5.93 3.03 -12.20
CA ASP A 86 -4.91 3.27 -13.24
C ASP A 86 -4.86 4.75 -13.64
N GLY A 87 -3.74 5.16 -14.25
CA GLY A 87 -3.66 6.39 -15.03
C GLY A 87 -3.15 7.62 -14.28
N GLY A 88 -2.31 7.46 -13.25
CA GLY A 88 -1.72 8.61 -12.54
C GLY A 88 -2.69 9.31 -11.59
N ILE A 89 -3.78 8.64 -11.23
CA ILE A 89 -4.81 9.20 -10.35
C ILE A 89 -4.37 9.23 -8.88
N THR A 90 -5.07 10.02 -8.09
CA THR A 90 -4.94 10.05 -6.63
C THR A 90 -6.15 9.41 -5.97
N VAL A 91 -5.87 8.48 -5.07
CA VAL A 91 -6.82 7.76 -4.25
C VAL A 91 -6.58 8.19 -2.80
N THR A 92 -7.60 8.70 -2.12
CA THR A 92 -7.48 9.22 -0.74
C THR A 92 -8.53 8.61 0.17
N ALA A 93 -8.10 8.00 1.27
CA ALA A 93 -8.94 7.49 2.35
C ALA A 93 -8.57 8.19 3.66
N ALA A 94 -9.57 8.63 4.43
CA ALA A 94 -9.32 9.29 5.71
C ALA A 94 -9.06 8.33 6.88
N THR A 95 -9.32 7.04 6.69
CA THR A 95 -9.19 5.94 7.66
C THR A 95 -8.66 4.73 6.89
N ASP A 96 -8.90 3.52 7.40
CA ASP A 96 -8.48 2.26 6.79
C ASP A 96 -8.87 2.07 5.33
N VAL A 97 -8.05 1.32 4.60
CA VAL A 97 -8.37 0.68 3.32
C VAL A 97 -8.24 -0.83 3.52
N VAL A 98 -9.36 -1.54 3.47
CA VAL A 98 -9.43 -2.96 3.86
C VAL A 98 -9.78 -3.86 2.68
N GLY A 99 -8.82 -4.66 2.22
CA GLY A 99 -9.07 -5.67 1.20
C GLY A 99 -9.74 -6.88 1.82
N THR A 100 -11.05 -7.04 1.65
CA THR A 100 -11.81 -8.17 2.19
C THR A 100 -12.37 -9.08 1.10
N THR A 101 -12.36 -10.40 1.33
CA THR A 101 -12.81 -11.45 0.38
C THR A 101 -11.83 -11.67 -0.79
N PRO A 102 -11.82 -12.84 -1.49
CA PRO A 102 -10.67 -13.31 -2.29
C PRO A 102 -10.40 -12.53 -3.58
N ASP A 103 -10.92 -11.32 -3.69
CA ASP A 103 -10.80 -10.45 -4.84
C ASP A 103 -9.59 -9.51 -4.70
N SER A 104 -9.17 -8.91 -5.82
CA SER A 104 -7.96 -8.11 -5.90
C SER A 104 -8.21 -6.63 -6.08
N VAL A 105 -7.39 -5.80 -5.44
CA VAL A 105 -7.31 -4.38 -5.70
C VAL A 105 -5.93 -4.05 -6.24
N THR A 106 -5.88 -3.59 -7.48
CA THR A 106 -4.66 -3.30 -8.22
C THR A 106 -4.48 -1.79 -8.39
N PHE A 107 -3.30 -1.29 -8.06
CA PHE A 107 -2.90 0.10 -8.22
C PHE A 107 -1.77 0.20 -9.26
N ASN A 108 -2.07 0.77 -10.42
CA ASN A 108 -1.15 0.94 -11.55
C ASN A 108 -0.78 2.41 -11.71
N ASN A 109 0.44 2.78 -11.28
CA ASN A 109 0.90 4.17 -11.36
C ASN A 109 -0.10 5.12 -10.69
N VAL A 110 -0.44 4.85 -9.42
CA VAL A 110 -1.45 5.58 -8.64
C VAL A 110 -0.84 6.11 -7.35
N THR A 111 -1.22 7.32 -6.92
CA THR A 111 -0.92 7.80 -5.56
C THR A 111 -2.07 7.44 -4.62
N VAL A 112 -1.78 6.71 -3.53
CA VAL A 112 -2.74 6.32 -2.49
C VAL A 112 -2.36 7.00 -1.18
N ASN A 113 -3.24 7.82 -0.62
CA ASN A 113 -3.05 8.47 0.67
C ASN A 113 -4.09 7.92 1.65
N VAL A 114 -3.63 7.37 2.77
CA VAL A 114 -4.47 6.68 3.76
C VAL A 114 -4.14 7.24 5.14
N GLY A 115 -5.14 7.81 5.80
CA GLY A 115 -4.97 8.48 7.11
C GLY A 115 -4.88 7.53 8.31
N ASP A 116 -4.94 6.22 8.07
CA ASP A 116 -4.82 5.17 9.09
C ASP A 116 -4.12 3.95 8.44
N ASP A 117 -4.78 2.80 8.33
CA ASP A 117 -4.15 1.57 7.84
C ASP A 117 -4.44 1.19 6.37
N ILE A 118 -3.50 0.51 5.72
CA ILE A 118 -3.78 -0.41 4.60
C ILE A 118 -3.61 -1.84 5.11
N PHE A 119 -4.67 -2.63 5.11
CA PHE A 119 -4.53 -4.06 5.42
C PHE A 119 -5.46 -4.96 4.62
N THR A 120 -4.99 -6.16 4.35
CA THR A 120 -5.91 -7.23 3.93
C THR A 120 -6.65 -7.73 5.18
N GLY A 121 -7.97 -7.87 5.11
CA GLY A 121 -8.80 -8.29 6.23
C GLY A 121 -9.77 -9.38 5.83
N GLY A 122 -9.95 -10.41 6.67
CA GLY A 122 -10.83 -11.54 6.32
C GLY A 122 -10.29 -12.40 5.17
N ALA A 123 -10.98 -13.51 4.88
CA ALA A 123 -10.52 -14.70 4.16
C ALA A 123 -9.90 -14.51 2.75
N GLY A 124 -8.73 -13.87 2.64
CA GLY A 124 -7.86 -13.92 1.46
C GLY A 124 -7.85 -12.72 0.52
N GLY A 125 -8.16 -11.49 0.97
CA GLY A 125 -8.07 -10.29 0.11
C GLY A 125 -6.66 -10.05 -0.45
N ASN A 126 -6.58 -9.46 -1.65
CA ASN A 126 -5.31 -9.22 -2.33
C ASN A 126 -5.12 -7.76 -2.74
N PHE A 127 -3.99 -7.14 -2.36
CA PHE A 127 -3.56 -5.85 -2.90
C PHE A 127 -2.36 -6.01 -3.81
N ILE A 128 -2.37 -5.33 -4.95
CA ILE A 128 -1.26 -5.31 -5.91
C ILE A 128 -0.87 -3.85 -6.18
N PHE A 129 0.35 -3.47 -5.83
CA PHE A 129 0.92 -2.17 -6.14
C PHE A 129 1.98 -2.34 -7.23
N ASN A 130 1.69 -1.86 -8.43
CA ASN A 130 2.61 -1.91 -9.56
C ASN A 130 3.50 -0.66 -9.65
N ASP A 131 4.50 -0.73 -10.52
CA ASP A 131 5.45 0.36 -10.76
C ASP A 131 4.78 1.72 -10.93
N GLY A 132 5.43 2.75 -10.38
CA GLY A 132 4.94 4.12 -10.39
C GLY A 132 3.88 4.42 -9.32
N SER A 133 3.36 3.40 -8.63
CA SER A 133 2.45 3.64 -7.51
C SER A 133 3.18 4.23 -6.30
N VAL A 134 2.49 5.11 -5.59
CA VAL A 134 2.97 5.75 -4.37
C VAL A 134 1.95 5.51 -3.29
N THR A 135 2.37 5.06 -2.10
CA THR A 135 1.46 4.98 -0.95
C THR A 135 1.98 5.83 0.18
N ASN A 136 1.12 6.60 0.82
CA ASN A 136 1.39 7.28 2.08
C ASN A 136 0.33 6.80 3.08
N VAL A 137 0.76 6.01 4.05
CA VAL A 137 -0.08 5.38 5.06
C VAL A 137 0.37 5.90 6.42
N ASP A 138 -0.56 6.41 7.23
CA ASP A 138 -0.20 7.05 8.49
C ASP A 138 0.13 6.03 9.60
N ASP A 139 -0.45 4.82 9.55
CA ASP A 139 -0.18 3.73 10.49
C ASP A 139 0.18 2.42 9.74
N ASP A 140 -0.54 1.31 9.93
CA ASP A 140 -0.10 -0.01 9.45
C ASP A 140 -0.26 -0.20 7.93
N PHE A 141 0.69 -0.88 7.31
CA PHE A 141 0.60 -1.34 5.93
C PHE A 141 0.94 -2.82 5.89
N GLN A 142 -0.08 -3.64 6.10
CA GLN A 142 0.12 -5.03 6.51
C GLN A 142 -0.77 -6.04 5.79
N ALA A 143 -0.17 -7.14 5.35
CA ALA A 143 -0.93 -8.31 4.97
C ALA A 143 -1.44 -8.99 6.25
N ASN A 144 -2.76 -9.12 6.40
CA ASN A 144 -3.41 -9.73 7.55
C ASN A 144 -4.59 -10.63 7.13
N GLY A 145 -5.09 -11.47 8.05
CA GLY A 145 -6.29 -12.29 7.87
C GLY A 145 -6.21 -13.36 6.78
N GLY A 146 -5.01 -13.83 6.40
CA GLY A 146 -4.78 -14.76 5.30
C GLY A 146 -4.73 -14.11 3.92
N GLY A 147 -4.72 -12.78 3.84
CA GLY A 147 -4.63 -12.03 2.61
C GLY A 147 -3.20 -11.91 2.07
N THR A 148 -3.07 -11.27 0.91
CA THR A 148 -1.80 -11.03 0.24
C THR A 148 -1.64 -9.56 -0.13
N ILE A 149 -0.44 -9.01 0.09
CA ILE A 149 -0.04 -7.72 -0.47
C ILE A 149 1.18 -7.96 -1.35
N THR A 150 1.11 -7.52 -2.60
CA THR A 150 2.21 -7.60 -3.56
C THR A 150 2.63 -6.21 -4.00
N ILE A 151 3.92 -5.90 -3.87
CA ILE A 151 4.54 -4.64 -4.29
C ILE A 151 5.57 -4.97 -5.35
N ASN A 152 5.28 -4.58 -6.59
CA ASN A 152 6.17 -4.79 -7.73
C ASN A 152 7.13 -3.62 -7.96
N GLY A 153 6.78 -2.43 -7.46
CA GLY A 153 7.64 -1.26 -7.41
C GLY A 153 6.90 -0.01 -6.96
N GLY A 154 7.54 1.16 -7.12
CA GLY A 154 7.00 2.43 -6.62
C GLY A 154 7.67 2.96 -5.36
N THR A 155 6.99 3.85 -4.64
CA THR A 155 7.48 4.45 -3.38
C THR A 155 6.42 4.38 -2.30
N HIS A 156 6.69 3.64 -1.24
CA HIS A 156 5.74 3.33 -0.18
C HIS A 156 6.24 3.89 1.14
N LEU A 157 5.46 4.79 1.71
CA LEU A 157 5.68 5.40 3.01
C LEU A 157 4.62 4.88 3.97
N ASN A 158 5.07 4.30 5.08
CA ASN A 158 4.25 3.87 6.20
C ASN A 158 4.75 4.58 7.46
N GLY A 159 3.82 5.22 8.18
CA GLY A 159 3.90 5.59 9.58
C GLY A 159 5.30 5.81 10.15
N ILE A 160 5.96 6.91 9.78
CA ILE A 160 7.17 7.39 10.50
C ILE A 160 6.77 8.12 11.81
N ALA A 161 5.54 7.94 12.29
CA ALA A 161 5.00 8.68 13.42
C ALA A 161 5.79 8.38 14.71
N PRO A 162 5.84 9.32 15.69
CA PRO A 162 6.75 9.27 16.84
C PRO A 162 6.54 8.11 17.82
N GLN A 163 5.55 7.24 17.59
CA GLN A 163 5.20 6.13 18.48
C GLN A 163 5.81 4.78 18.06
N GLY A 164 6.42 4.67 16.87
CA GLY A 164 7.25 3.51 16.52
C GLY A 164 6.52 2.15 16.51
N THR A 165 5.21 2.14 16.31
CA THR A 165 4.39 0.91 16.25
C THR A 165 3.88 0.57 14.86
N ALA A 166 3.86 1.53 13.94
CA ALA A 166 3.33 1.36 12.59
C ALA A 166 4.15 0.30 11.83
N GLN A 167 3.46 -0.77 11.44
CA GLN A 167 4.08 -2.00 10.96
C GLN A 167 3.90 -2.16 9.46
N PHE A 168 5.03 -2.44 8.80
CA PHE A 168 5.04 -2.95 7.44
C PHE A 168 5.41 -4.44 7.45
N GLY A 169 4.53 -5.29 6.93
CA GLY A 169 4.83 -6.73 6.85
C GLY A 169 3.60 -7.62 6.77
N ALA A 170 3.73 -8.85 7.27
CA ALA A 170 2.71 -9.88 7.19
C ALA A 170 2.43 -10.52 8.55
N GLN A 171 1.15 -10.72 8.87
CA GLN A 171 0.68 -11.32 10.13
C GLN A 171 -0.41 -12.37 9.88
N ASN A 172 -0.64 -13.24 10.87
CA ASN A 172 -1.80 -14.15 10.91
C ASN A 172 -1.98 -14.97 9.61
N ALA A 173 -0.97 -15.75 9.23
CA ALA A 173 -0.96 -16.60 8.03
C ALA A 173 -1.17 -15.87 6.71
N SER A 174 -0.72 -14.61 6.63
CA SER A 174 -0.80 -13.77 5.42
C SER A 174 0.54 -13.68 4.70
N THR A 175 0.51 -13.18 3.46
CA THR A 175 1.71 -13.06 2.63
C THR A 175 1.97 -11.62 2.21
N MET A 176 3.19 -11.15 2.37
CA MET A 176 3.67 -9.90 1.77
C MET A 176 4.78 -10.19 0.78
N ASN A 177 4.58 -9.82 -0.48
CA ASN A 177 5.57 -9.97 -1.55
C ASN A 177 6.14 -8.61 -1.94
N VAL A 178 7.44 -8.43 -1.82
CA VAL A 178 8.13 -7.18 -2.14
C VAL A 178 9.16 -7.44 -3.23
N ASN A 179 8.77 -7.23 -4.48
CA ASN A 179 9.57 -7.54 -5.67
C ASN A 179 10.38 -6.33 -6.18
N GLY A 180 10.05 -5.12 -5.74
CA GLY A 180 10.69 -3.90 -6.22
C GLY A 180 10.29 -2.66 -5.43
N GLY A 181 10.78 -1.50 -5.88
CA GLY A 181 10.43 -0.19 -5.32
C GLY A 181 11.20 0.18 -4.06
N THR A 182 10.78 1.27 -3.43
CA THR A 182 11.35 1.79 -2.18
C THR A 182 10.28 1.82 -1.10
N ILE A 183 10.53 1.14 0.01
CA ILE A 183 9.66 1.10 1.18
C ILE A 183 10.38 1.81 2.31
N THR A 184 9.74 2.83 2.87
CA THR A 184 10.15 3.51 4.09
C THR A 184 9.05 3.35 5.12
N THR A 185 9.38 2.74 6.25
CA THR A 185 8.42 2.43 7.32
C THR A 185 8.95 2.86 8.68
N GLY A 186 8.07 2.97 9.67
CA GLY A 186 8.45 2.99 11.08
C GLY A 186 9.18 1.70 11.45
N ILE A 187 8.44 0.59 11.54
CA ILE A 187 9.01 -0.73 11.80
C ILE A 187 8.63 -1.74 10.72
N PHE A 188 9.46 -2.78 10.59
CA PHE A 188 9.07 -4.00 9.89
C PHE A 188 8.51 -4.99 10.90
N GLY A 189 7.56 -5.82 10.47
CA GLY A 189 7.16 -6.93 11.31
C GLY A 189 6.53 -8.08 10.55
N VAL A 190 7.07 -9.28 10.78
CA VAL A 190 6.53 -10.54 10.28
C VAL A 190 6.11 -11.37 11.48
N GLY A 191 4.81 -11.45 11.72
CA GLY A 191 4.25 -12.17 12.87
C GLY A 191 4.27 -13.69 12.68
N ASP A 192 4.03 -14.44 13.75
CA ASP A 192 3.94 -15.91 13.72
C ASP A 192 3.05 -16.37 12.57
N THR A 193 3.56 -17.29 11.75
CA THR A 193 2.94 -17.84 10.51
C THR A 193 2.80 -16.87 9.33
N GLY A 194 3.14 -15.60 9.49
CA GLY A 194 3.26 -14.66 8.36
C GLY A 194 4.44 -15.02 7.46
N LEU A 195 4.31 -14.73 6.17
CA LEU A 195 5.37 -14.88 5.18
C LEU A 195 5.66 -13.51 4.52
N MET A 196 6.92 -13.11 4.51
CA MET A 196 7.38 -11.98 3.72
C MET A 196 8.39 -12.48 2.68
N THR A 197 8.12 -12.25 1.40
CA THR A 197 9.07 -12.54 0.32
C THR A 197 9.71 -11.25 -0.17
N ILE A 198 11.03 -11.28 -0.39
CA ILE A 198 11.82 -10.11 -0.83
C ILE A 198 12.58 -10.49 -2.10
N GLY A 199 12.42 -9.71 -3.17
CA GLY A 199 13.03 -9.99 -4.46
C GLY A 199 13.30 -8.75 -5.31
N GLY A 200 13.74 -9.01 -6.53
CA GLY A 200 14.03 -8.01 -7.56
C GLY A 200 14.86 -6.84 -7.05
N SER A 201 14.37 -5.60 -7.21
CA SER A 201 15.12 -4.39 -6.86
C SER A 201 14.61 -3.71 -5.58
N ALA A 202 13.94 -4.43 -4.69
CA ALA A 202 13.30 -3.86 -3.51
C ALA A 202 14.31 -3.21 -2.55
N VAL A 203 14.08 -1.95 -2.18
CA VAL A 203 14.86 -1.22 -1.16
C VAL A 203 13.96 -0.97 0.05
N LEU A 204 14.36 -1.47 1.21
CA LEU A 204 13.59 -1.43 2.45
C LEU A 204 14.33 -0.60 3.49
N SER A 205 13.66 0.37 4.10
CA SER A 205 14.22 1.25 5.13
C SER A 205 13.25 1.38 6.30
N GLY A 206 13.70 1.03 7.51
CA GLY A 206 12.93 1.13 8.75
C GLY A 206 13.56 2.15 9.69
N GLY A 207 12.78 3.13 10.15
CA GLY A 207 13.22 4.20 11.06
C GLY A 207 13.07 3.90 12.55
N GLY A 208 12.69 2.68 12.91
CA GLY A 208 12.52 2.23 14.28
C GLY A 208 13.12 0.85 14.52
N ASP A 209 13.25 0.51 15.80
CA ASP A 209 13.72 -0.81 16.23
C ASP A 209 12.71 -1.89 15.81
N THR A 210 13.14 -2.79 14.93
CA THR A 210 12.33 -3.94 14.52
C THR A 210 12.31 -4.97 15.64
N THR A 211 11.12 -5.23 16.19
CA THR A 211 10.90 -6.09 17.37
C THR A 211 10.30 -7.46 17.05
N THR A 212 9.76 -7.64 15.84
CA THR A 212 8.91 -8.81 15.54
C THR A 212 9.22 -9.40 14.17
N LEU A 213 10.15 -10.34 14.10
CA LEU A 213 10.45 -11.16 12.92
C LEU A 213 10.27 -12.65 13.25
N ALA A 214 9.09 -13.00 13.79
CA ALA A 214 8.81 -14.34 14.29
C ALA A 214 8.24 -15.28 13.21
N GLY A 215 7.76 -14.73 12.09
CA GLY A 215 7.34 -15.50 10.91
C GLY A 215 8.50 -15.87 9.99
N THR A 216 8.18 -16.14 8.72
CA THR A 216 9.15 -16.53 7.70
C THR A 216 9.49 -15.36 6.78
N ILE A 217 10.79 -15.15 6.55
CA ILE A 217 11.29 -14.24 5.52
C ILE A 217 11.98 -15.06 4.45
N ASP A 218 11.52 -14.98 3.20
CA ASP A 218 12.13 -15.66 2.06
C ASP A 218 12.73 -14.64 1.10
N VAL A 219 14.05 -14.64 0.99
CA VAL A 219 14.79 -13.70 0.14
C VAL A 219 15.14 -14.44 -1.16
N SER A 220 14.87 -13.81 -2.30
CA SER A 220 15.29 -14.35 -3.59
C SER A 220 16.79 -14.13 -3.83
N ASP A 221 17.51 -15.11 -4.40
CA ASP A 221 18.91 -14.96 -4.82
C ASP A 221 19.12 -13.84 -5.85
N ALA A 222 18.07 -13.50 -6.60
CA ALA A 222 18.06 -12.44 -7.58
C ALA A 222 17.80 -11.06 -6.96
N TRP A 223 17.66 -10.95 -5.63
CA TRP A 223 17.48 -9.67 -4.96
C TRP A 223 18.73 -8.79 -5.08
N THR A 224 18.58 -7.65 -5.75
CA THR A 224 19.65 -6.67 -5.97
C THR A 224 19.51 -5.42 -5.11
N GLY A 225 18.61 -5.43 -4.13
CA GLY A 225 18.33 -4.29 -3.28
C GLY A 225 19.01 -4.38 -1.90
N SER A 226 18.49 -3.61 -0.96
CA SER A 226 19.02 -3.55 0.41
C SER A 226 17.91 -3.40 1.43
N TRP A 227 18.15 -3.91 2.63
CA TRP A 227 17.28 -3.71 3.78
C TRP A 227 18.06 -3.04 4.90
N THR A 228 17.68 -1.82 5.25
CA THR A 228 18.26 -1.04 6.35
C THR A 228 17.23 -0.83 7.45
N ILE A 229 17.66 -0.99 8.69
CA ILE A 229 16.84 -0.74 9.88
C ILE A 229 17.68 -0.04 10.94
N ASP A 230 17.06 0.86 11.70
CA ASP A 230 17.74 1.59 12.76
C ASP A 230 18.25 0.65 13.87
N GLY A 231 17.48 -0.41 14.17
CA GLY A 231 17.91 -1.47 15.07
C GLY A 231 17.13 -2.77 14.89
N LEU A 232 17.77 -3.88 15.27
CA LEU A 232 17.16 -5.18 15.51
C LEU A 232 17.14 -5.37 17.03
N VAL A 233 15.96 -5.50 17.62
CA VAL A 233 15.90 -5.75 19.07
C VAL A 233 16.47 -7.14 19.36
N GLY A 234 17.65 -7.15 19.99
CA GLY A 234 18.25 -8.35 20.58
C GLY A 234 19.41 -8.95 19.82
N THR A 235 19.70 -8.62 18.56
CA THR A 235 20.84 -9.20 17.82
C THR A 235 21.33 -8.35 16.62
N ALA A 236 22.43 -8.76 15.97
CA ALA A 236 22.83 -8.26 14.64
C ALA A 236 22.24 -9.13 13.53
N TRP A 237 22.11 -8.61 12.30
CA TRP A 237 21.58 -9.34 11.12
C TRP A 237 21.99 -10.81 11.04
N ARG A 238 23.27 -11.13 11.30
CA ARG A 238 23.77 -12.51 11.28
C ARG A 238 22.98 -13.46 12.18
N SER A 239 22.76 -13.07 13.42
CA SER A 239 22.07 -13.94 14.38
C SER A 239 20.58 -14.05 14.08
N GLU A 240 19.99 -12.98 13.54
CA GLU A 240 18.59 -12.97 13.13
C GLU A 240 18.36 -13.93 11.96
N VAL A 241 19.16 -13.79 10.90
CA VAL A 241 19.02 -14.58 9.67
C VAL A 241 19.29 -16.07 9.92
N ILE A 242 20.32 -16.41 10.71
CA ILE A 242 20.67 -17.81 10.99
C ILE A 242 19.74 -18.43 12.06
N GLY A 243 18.89 -17.64 12.72
CA GLY A 243 17.98 -18.07 13.79
C GLY A 243 16.87 -19.05 13.36
N GLY A 244 16.75 -19.34 12.07
CA GLY A 244 15.86 -20.39 11.53
C GLY A 244 14.52 -19.91 10.96
N GLY A 245 14.26 -18.61 10.95
CA GLY A 245 13.07 -18.01 10.30
C GLY A 245 13.30 -17.57 8.85
N TRP A 246 14.55 -17.51 8.40
CA TRP A 246 14.91 -16.97 7.09
C TRP A 246 15.25 -18.06 6.07
N LEU A 247 14.81 -17.82 4.84
CA LEU A 247 15.07 -18.63 3.67
C LEU A 247 15.79 -17.79 2.60
N LEU A 248 16.62 -18.46 1.80
CA LEU A 248 17.19 -17.96 0.54
C LEU A 248 16.72 -18.89 -0.59
N ASP A 249 15.80 -18.39 -1.42
CA ASP A 249 15.01 -19.15 -2.40
C ASP A 249 14.45 -20.46 -1.81
N GLY A 250 13.77 -20.35 -0.68
CA GLY A 250 13.16 -21.48 0.01
C GLY A 250 14.13 -22.40 0.78
N ASN A 251 15.45 -22.13 0.77
CA ASN A 251 16.42 -22.89 1.56
C ASN A 251 16.71 -22.18 2.88
N ILE A 252 16.68 -22.90 4.00
CA ILE A 252 17.02 -22.34 5.32
C ILE A 252 18.41 -21.73 5.27
N VAL A 253 18.54 -20.48 5.71
CA VAL A 253 19.83 -19.80 5.80
C VAL A 253 20.60 -20.33 7.01
N ASP A 254 21.74 -20.96 6.74
CA ASP A 254 22.71 -21.36 7.76
C ASP A 254 23.93 -20.41 7.78
N GLU A 255 24.92 -20.71 8.63
CA GLU A 255 26.16 -19.93 8.70
C GLU A 255 26.90 -19.84 7.36
N THR A 256 26.89 -20.92 6.57
CA THR A 256 27.63 -20.99 5.30
C THR A 256 26.95 -20.13 4.24
N ILE A 257 25.63 -20.22 4.13
CA ILE A 257 24.83 -19.40 3.22
C ILE A 257 24.94 -17.93 3.62
N PHE A 258 24.84 -17.63 4.92
CA PHE A 258 25.00 -16.26 5.40
C PHE A 258 26.35 -15.67 5.01
N ASP A 259 27.45 -16.35 5.35
CA ASP A 259 28.81 -15.84 5.13
C ASP A 259 29.19 -15.72 3.65
N SER A 260 28.54 -16.48 2.76
CA SER A 260 28.84 -16.48 1.32
C SER A 260 27.92 -15.58 0.49
N GLY A 261 26.67 -15.38 0.92
CA GLY A 261 25.67 -14.65 0.16
C GLY A 261 25.36 -13.25 0.70
N PHE A 262 25.35 -13.08 2.03
CA PHE A 262 24.86 -11.84 2.64
C PHE A 262 26.00 -10.88 2.99
N LEU A 263 25.76 -9.62 2.69
CA LEU A 263 26.59 -8.48 3.03
C LEU A 263 25.90 -7.70 4.13
N VAL A 264 26.62 -7.45 5.21
CA VAL A 264 26.17 -6.61 6.32
C VAL A 264 27.07 -5.40 6.45
N THR A 265 26.49 -4.21 6.45
CA THR A 265 27.22 -2.95 6.53
C THR A 265 26.59 -1.99 7.53
N ASN A 266 27.11 -0.75 7.58
CA ASN A 266 26.68 0.32 8.47
C ASN A 266 26.54 -0.13 9.93
N SER A 267 27.65 -0.54 10.54
CA SER A 267 27.69 -1.04 11.92
C SER A 267 26.75 -2.20 12.24
N GLY A 268 26.29 -2.95 11.22
CA GLY A 268 25.36 -4.07 11.40
C GLY A 268 23.90 -3.75 11.06
N GLN A 269 23.61 -2.61 10.45
CA GLN A 269 22.23 -2.12 10.21
C GLN A 269 21.68 -2.41 8.81
N THR A 270 22.55 -2.57 7.81
CA THR A 270 22.10 -2.81 6.42
C THR A 270 22.47 -4.22 5.97
N LEU A 271 21.50 -4.93 5.39
CA LEU A 271 21.64 -6.25 4.77
C LEU A 271 21.45 -6.16 3.25
N SER A 272 22.23 -6.92 2.49
CA SER A 272 22.05 -7.07 1.03
C SER A 272 22.71 -8.35 0.52
N LEU A 273 22.38 -8.80 -0.71
CA LEU A 273 23.15 -9.81 -1.45
C LEU A 273 24.16 -9.19 -2.44
N ALA A 274 24.05 -7.88 -2.74
CA ALA A 274 24.81 -7.21 -3.78
C ALA A 274 25.59 -5.99 -3.24
N PRO A 275 26.93 -5.88 -3.47
CA PRO A 275 27.71 -4.77 -2.94
C PRO A 275 27.22 -3.39 -3.36
N SER A 276 26.74 -3.25 -4.60
CA SER A 276 26.25 -1.98 -5.16
C SER A 276 24.92 -1.52 -4.57
N ALA A 277 24.21 -2.41 -3.87
CA ALA A 277 22.94 -2.07 -3.25
C ALA A 277 23.13 -1.46 -1.86
N VAL A 278 24.31 -1.63 -1.26
CA VAL A 278 24.63 -0.99 0.01
C VAL A 278 24.78 0.52 -0.22
N PRO A 279 24.01 1.38 0.48
CA PRO A 279 24.20 2.81 0.40
C PRO A 279 25.61 3.20 0.89
N GLU A 280 26.31 4.07 0.15
CA GLU A 280 27.61 4.58 0.59
C GLU A 280 27.47 5.28 1.96
N PRO A 281 28.40 5.08 2.91
CA PRO A 281 28.39 5.75 4.21
C PRO A 281 28.28 7.28 4.02
N GLY A 282 27.13 7.84 4.36
CA GLY A 282 26.81 9.27 4.18
C GLY A 282 25.63 9.59 3.24
N SER A 283 25.04 8.59 2.57
CA SER A 283 23.94 8.78 1.60
C SER A 283 22.51 8.72 2.20
N LEU A 284 22.36 8.31 3.47
CA LEU A 284 21.04 8.26 4.16
C LEU A 284 20.35 9.64 4.26
N ALA A 285 21.06 10.74 3.98
CA ALA A 285 20.50 12.09 4.03
C ALA A 285 19.54 12.45 2.87
N VAL A 286 19.36 11.60 1.85
CA VAL A 286 18.64 11.99 0.62
C VAL A 286 17.27 11.32 0.44
N LEU A 287 16.96 10.21 1.12
CA LEU A 287 15.67 9.51 0.92
C LEU A 287 14.50 10.07 1.77
N GLY A 288 14.76 10.96 2.72
CA GLY A 288 13.74 11.56 3.60
C GLY A 288 13.24 12.96 3.21
N LEU A 289 13.61 13.52 2.05
CA LEU A 289 13.38 14.95 1.76
C LEU A 289 12.63 15.26 0.45
N CYS A 290 11.68 14.43 0.04
CA CYS A 290 10.74 14.79 -1.04
C CYS A 290 9.33 15.19 -0.55
N GLY A 291 9.15 15.35 0.77
CA GLY A 291 7.86 15.71 1.39
C GLY A 291 7.64 17.19 1.73
N VAL A 292 8.55 18.12 1.41
CA VAL A 292 8.33 19.56 1.70
C VAL A 292 8.74 20.46 0.54
N GLY A 293 7.91 20.51 -0.48
CA GLY A 293 7.90 21.57 -1.48
C GLY A 293 7.09 22.79 -1.01
N MET A 294 7.50 23.45 0.08
CA MET A 294 7.00 24.79 0.42
C MET A 294 8.08 25.82 0.08
N ILE A 295 7.88 26.64 -0.97
CA ILE A 295 8.37 28.03 -1.09
C ILE A 295 7.47 28.83 -2.05
N VAL A 296 6.58 29.60 -1.42
CA VAL A 296 6.32 31.05 -1.58
C VAL A 296 6.49 31.71 -2.97
N ARG A 297 5.39 32.25 -3.50
CA ARG A 297 5.44 33.43 -4.38
C ARG A 297 4.72 34.63 -3.74
N ARG A 298 5.48 35.40 -2.97
CA ARG A 298 5.17 36.80 -2.64
C ARG A 298 5.17 37.61 -3.95
N ARG A 299 4.08 38.32 -4.29
CA ARG A 299 4.18 39.48 -5.18
C ARG A 299 3.38 40.66 -4.64
N ARG A 300 4.04 41.81 -4.78
CA ARG A 300 3.86 43.06 -4.04
C ARG A 300 2.56 43.79 -4.38
N GLN A 301 2.16 44.61 -3.41
CA GLN A 301 1.22 45.74 -3.54
C GLN A 301 1.46 46.59 -4.79
N LYS A 302 0.35 47.07 -5.36
CA LYS A 302 0.19 48.47 -5.76
C LYS A 302 -1.07 49.00 -5.10
#